data_AF-A0A2E8GSE8-F1
#
_entry.id   AF-A0A2E8GSE8-F1
#
_cell.length_a   1.000
_cell.length_b   1.000
_cell.length_c   1.000
_cell.angle_alpha   90.00
_cell.angle_beta   90.00
_cell.angle_gamma   90.00
#
_symmetry.space_group_name_H-M   'P 1'
#
loop_
_entity.id
_entity.type
_entity.pdbx_description
1 polymer ?
#
loop_
_entity_poly.entity_id
_entity_poly.type
_entity_poly.pdbx_seq_one_letter_code
_entity_poly.pdbx_strand_id
1 'polypeptide(L)'
;MFILTWKEEMRQLIFVAGCCTALLLGMGTSASAARKHAELNETIGVLDLLIQKTRFHTIKCAEQVCDLATRDSSIALIVRRSSPRQYRRERLSYVLLAAFHGPNFTIRLEMRYYDSQDLIMLIRNNRAVPIRAKGNPLYNTLRIWRDRSLATIKVSGAGYLSG
;
A
#
# COMPACT_ATOMS: atom_id res chain seq x y z
N MET A 1 64.26 -39.27 -33.19
CA MET A 1 65.02 -38.14 -32.59
C MET A 1 64.85 -36.94 -33.53
N PHE A 2 64.76 -35.72 -32.99
CA PHE A 2 64.20 -34.46 -33.56
C PHE A 2 62.67 -34.34 -33.36
N ILE A 3 62.19 -33.77 -32.24
CA ILE A 3 62.16 -32.34 -31.81
C ILE A 3 60.95 -31.59 -32.41
N LEU A 4 59.88 -31.61 -31.61
CA LEU A 4 59.01 -30.51 -31.16
C LEU A 4 58.82 -29.22 -31.98
N THR A 5 57.54 -28.81 -31.97
CA THR A 5 56.95 -27.46 -31.79
C THR A 5 56.47 -26.67 -33.01
N TRP A 6 55.32 -26.03 -32.77
CA TRP A 6 54.68 -24.92 -33.50
C TRP A 6 53.61 -25.27 -34.54
N LYS A 7 52.43 -25.74 -34.09
CA LYS A 7 51.15 -25.47 -34.79
C LYS A 7 49.87 -25.60 -33.95
N GLU A 8 49.96 -25.46 -32.63
CA GLU A 8 48.82 -25.11 -31.77
C GLU A 8 48.91 -23.59 -31.55
N GLU A 9 47.84 -22.81 -31.84
CA GLU A 9 47.57 -21.44 -31.33
C GLU A 9 46.66 -20.60 -32.26
N MET A 10 46.22 -21.09 -33.42
CA MET A 10 45.43 -20.26 -34.35
C MET A 10 44.15 -20.94 -34.86
N ARG A 11 43.37 -21.57 -33.97
CA ARG A 11 42.05 -22.12 -34.36
C ARG A 11 40.96 -22.19 -33.29
N GLN A 12 41.18 -21.63 -32.10
CA GLN A 12 40.21 -21.67 -30.99
C GLN A 12 39.57 -20.31 -30.65
N LEU A 13 39.91 -19.22 -31.35
CA LEU A 13 39.47 -17.87 -30.98
C LEU A 13 38.16 -17.38 -31.62
N ILE A 14 37.47 -18.19 -32.44
CA ILE A 14 36.25 -17.72 -33.14
C ILE A 14 34.94 -18.27 -32.54
N PHE A 15 34.98 -19.23 -31.60
CA PHE A 15 33.77 -19.90 -31.12
C PHE A 15 33.13 -19.36 -29.82
N VAL A 16 33.66 -18.31 -29.19
CA VAL A 16 33.15 -17.85 -27.87
C VAL A 16 32.48 -16.46 -27.89
N ALA A 17 32.53 -15.72 -28.99
CA ALA A 17 31.99 -14.35 -29.05
C ALA A 17 30.49 -14.25 -29.44
N GLY A 18 29.79 -15.37 -29.65
CA GLY A 18 28.46 -15.40 -30.27
C GLY A 18 27.26 -15.68 -29.34
N CYS A 19 27.45 -15.95 -28.05
CA CYS A 19 26.36 -16.41 -27.18
C CYS A 19 26.06 -15.50 -25.96
N CYS A 20 26.87 -14.46 -25.71
CA CYS A 20 26.70 -13.60 -24.53
C CYS A 20 25.93 -12.29 -24.79
N THR A 21 25.62 -11.93 -26.04
CA THR A 21 24.95 -10.66 -26.36
C THR A 21 23.42 -10.72 -26.40
N ALA A 22 22.81 -11.86 -26.10
CA ALA A 22 21.34 -12.00 -26.02
C ALA A 22 20.78 -11.98 -24.57
N LEU A 23 21.64 -11.99 -23.54
CA LEU A 23 21.21 -12.08 -22.13
C LEU A 23 21.21 -10.75 -21.37
N LEU A 24 21.70 -9.64 -21.96
CA LEU A 24 21.88 -8.37 -21.24
C LEU A 24 20.75 -7.33 -21.42
N LEU A 25 19.71 -7.60 -22.19
CA LEU A 25 18.60 -6.64 -22.39
C LEU A 25 17.29 -6.99 -21.63
N GLY A 26 17.25 -8.09 -20.89
CA GLY A 26 16.02 -8.55 -20.21
C GLY A 26 15.85 -8.14 -18.74
N MET A 27 16.90 -7.61 -18.08
CA MET A 27 16.95 -7.47 -16.62
C MET A 27 16.86 -6.01 -16.12
N GLY A 28 16.11 -5.15 -16.79
CA GLY A 28 15.92 -3.76 -16.35
C GLY A 28 14.66 -3.49 -15.54
N THR A 29 13.60 -4.29 -15.72
CA THR A 29 12.25 -3.92 -15.29
C THR A 29 11.78 -4.63 -14.02
N SER A 30 12.30 -5.82 -13.72
CA SER A 30 11.89 -6.63 -12.56
C SER A 30 12.47 -6.12 -11.23
N ALA A 31 13.70 -5.60 -11.23
CA ALA A 31 14.33 -5.09 -10.02
C ALA A 31 13.66 -3.81 -9.49
N SER A 32 13.17 -2.93 -10.37
CA SER A 32 12.50 -1.69 -9.94
C SER A 32 11.07 -1.94 -9.42
N ALA A 33 10.35 -2.91 -10.00
CA ALA A 33 9.04 -3.33 -9.53
C ALA A 33 9.14 -4.09 -8.20
N ALA A 34 10.13 -4.99 -8.07
CA ALA A 34 10.40 -5.71 -6.83
C ALA A 34 10.84 -4.77 -5.69
N ARG A 35 11.73 -3.78 -5.96
CA ARG A 35 12.09 -2.74 -4.97
C ARG A 35 10.89 -1.86 -4.60
N LYS A 36 10.05 -1.46 -5.56
CA LYS A 36 8.80 -0.72 -5.28
C LYS A 36 7.81 -1.52 -4.43
N HIS A 37 7.71 -2.83 -4.65
CA HIS A 37 6.90 -3.72 -3.83
C HIS A 37 7.48 -3.91 -2.43
N ALA A 38 8.81 -4.00 -2.29
CA ALA A 38 9.49 -4.10 -0.99
C ALA A 38 9.32 -2.82 -0.15
N GLU A 39 9.55 -1.64 -0.73
CA GLU A 39 9.41 -0.35 -0.06
C GLU A 39 7.97 -0.09 0.40
N LEU A 40 7.00 -0.50 -0.42
CA LEU A 40 5.59 -0.45 -0.07
C LEU A 40 5.27 -1.43 1.08
N ASN A 41 5.78 -2.65 1.04
CA ASN A 41 5.57 -3.63 2.12
C ASN A 41 6.19 -3.19 3.44
N GLU A 42 7.37 -2.58 3.44
CA GLU A 42 7.98 -1.99 4.65
C GLU A 42 7.16 -0.82 5.19
N THR A 43 6.68 0.07 4.30
CA THR A 43 5.79 1.17 4.67
C THR A 43 4.50 0.62 5.28
N ILE A 44 3.94 -0.47 4.73
CA ILE A 44 2.72 -1.07 5.27
C ILE A 44 2.97 -1.82 6.59
N GLY A 45 4.15 -2.42 6.80
CA GLY A 45 4.53 -3.01 8.09
C GLY A 45 4.60 -1.98 9.23
N VAL A 46 5.16 -0.79 8.98
CA VAL A 46 5.15 0.31 9.95
C VAL A 46 3.73 0.82 10.21
N LEU A 47 2.90 0.85 9.16
CA LEU A 47 1.50 1.25 9.28
C LEU A 47 0.69 0.28 10.14
N ASP A 48 0.97 -1.02 10.11
CA ASP A 48 0.30 -2.01 10.96
C ASP A 48 0.49 -1.68 12.46
N LEU A 49 1.72 -1.39 12.87
CA LEU A 49 2.04 -1.03 14.25
C LEU A 49 1.35 0.26 14.70
N LEU A 50 1.36 1.29 13.84
CA LEU A 50 0.71 2.57 14.13
C LEU A 50 -0.80 2.39 14.25
N ILE A 51 -1.41 1.70 13.28
CA ILE A 51 -2.84 1.44 13.20
C ILE A 51 -3.32 0.66 14.44
N GLN A 52 -2.62 -0.40 14.84
CA GLN A 52 -3.04 -1.23 15.98
C GLN A 52 -3.05 -0.46 17.31
N LYS A 53 -2.13 0.50 17.48
CA LYS A 53 -1.98 1.30 18.69
C LYS A 53 -2.79 2.60 18.68
N THR A 54 -3.41 2.96 17.55
CA THR A 54 -4.22 4.17 17.48
C THR A 54 -5.47 4.09 18.35
N ARG A 55 -5.70 5.15 19.12
CA ARG A 55 -6.97 5.42 19.81
C ARG A 55 -7.45 6.80 19.39
N PHE A 56 -8.57 6.83 18.67
CA PHE A 56 -9.16 8.07 18.21
C PHE A 56 -10.11 8.67 19.24
N HIS A 57 -10.19 9.99 19.21
CA HIS A 57 -11.30 10.76 19.73
C HIS A 57 -11.92 11.56 18.57
N THR A 58 -13.22 11.82 18.66
CA THR A 58 -13.93 12.62 17.68
C THR A 58 -13.60 14.10 17.88
N ILE A 59 -13.18 14.79 16.82
CA ILE A 59 -13.00 16.23 16.81
C ILE A 59 -14.31 16.89 16.38
N LYS A 60 -14.82 16.49 15.22
CA LYS A 60 -16.01 17.07 14.60
C LYS A 60 -16.68 16.05 13.71
N CYS A 61 -18.01 16.06 13.68
CA CYS A 61 -18.78 15.27 12.73
C CYS A 61 -19.86 16.11 12.07
N ALA A 62 -20.06 15.85 10.79
CA ALA A 62 -21.14 16.32 9.95
C ALA A 62 -21.85 15.11 9.33
N GLU A 63 -22.92 15.36 8.58
CA GLU A 63 -23.82 14.33 8.03
C GLU A 63 -23.13 13.22 7.22
N GLN A 64 -21.97 13.48 6.62
CA GLN A 64 -21.27 12.48 5.79
C GLN A 64 -19.77 12.41 6.04
N VAL A 65 -19.25 13.22 6.98
CA VAL A 65 -17.82 13.35 7.24
C VAL A 65 -17.59 13.49 8.74
N CYS A 66 -16.62 12.74 9.26
CA CYS A 66 -16.16 12.85 10.63
C CYS A 66 -14.64 13.01 10.67
N ASP A 67 -14.20 14.01 11.41
CA ASP A 67 -12.81 14.27 11.72
C ASP A 67 -12.49 13.64 13.08
N LEU A 68 -11.49 12.76 13.07
CA LEU A 68 -10.95 12.05 14.21
C LEU A 68 -9.47 12.39 14.37
N ALA A 69 -8.96 12.35 15.59
CA ALA A 69 -7.53 12.41 15.83
C ALA A 69 -7.09 11.57 17.03
N THR A 70 -5.81 11.27 17.10
CA THR A 70 -5.18 10.77 18.33
C THR A 70 -4.95 11.92 19.31
N ARG A 71 -4.89 11.62 20.62
CA ARG A 71 -4.73 12.65 21.67
C ARG A 71 -3.45 13.49 21.51
N ASP A 72 -2.39 12.87 21.03
CA ASP A 72 -1.09 13.49 20.74
C ASP A 72 -1.05 14.19 19.37
N SER A 73 -2.16 14.19 18.62
CA SER A 73 -2.27 14.74 17.26
C SER A 73 -1.28 14.16 16.24
N SER A 74 -0.64 13.02 16.56
CA SER A 74 0.28 12.34 15.64
C SER A 74 -0.47 11.74 14.45
N ILE A 75 -1.77 11.47 14.58
CA ILE A 75 -2.59 10.91 13.52
C ILE A 75 -3.92 11.65 13.45
N ALA A 76 -4.18 12.25 12.29
CA ALA A 76 -5.48 12.78 11.91
C ALA A 76 -6.16 11.82 10.94
N LEU A 77 -7.46 11.58 11.11
CA LEU A 77 -8.24 10.67 10.31
C LEU A 77 -9.58 11.31 9.95
N ILE A 78 -9.84 11.44 8.66
CA ILE A 78 -11.15 11.88 8.15
C ILE A 78 -11.88 10.66 7.62
N VAL A 79 -13.05 10.38 8.16
CA VAL A 79 -13.94 9.32 7.71
C VAL A 79 -15.06 9.95 6.90
N ARG A 80 -15.13 9.61 5.61
CA ARG A 80 -16.15 10.13 4.69
C ARG A 80 -17.04 9.00 4.18
N ARG A 81 -18.34 9.13 4.33
CA ARG A 81 -19.33 8.29 3.65
C ARG A 81 -19.34 8.62 2.17
N SER A 82 -19.43 7.59 1.34
CA SER A 82 -19.51 7.79 -0.10
C SER A 82 -20.87 8.34 -0.49
N SER A 83 -20.89 9.19 -1.52
CA SER A 83 -22.15 9.68 -2.05
C SER A 83 -22.97 8.53 -2.68
N PRO A 84 -24.30 8.64 -2.77
CA PRO A 84 -25.14 7.63 -3.43
C PRO A 84 -24.76 7.36 -4.89
N ARG A 85 -24.13 8.32 -5.57
CA ARG A 85 -23.61 8.15 -6.93
C ARG A 85 -22.33 7.29 -6.95
N GLN A 86 -21.42 7.53 -6.02
CA GLN A 86 -20.18 6.74 -5.87
C GLN A 86 -20.49 5.30 -5.48
N TYR A 87 -21.41 5.09 -4.53
CA TYR A 87 -21.83 3.74 -4.14
C TYR A 87 -22.46 2.98 -5.33
N ARG A 88 -23.32 3.63 -6.13
CA ARG A 88 -23.94 2.98 -7.30
C ARG A 88 -22.95 2.63 -8.41
N ARG A 89 -21.92 3.45 -8.63
CA ARG A 89 -20.95 3.24 -9.72
C ARG A 89 -19.82 2.29 -9.34
N GLU A 90 -19.30 2.42 -8.13
CA GLU A 90 -18.05 1.77 -7.70
C GLU A 90 -18.28 0.79 -6.56
N ARG A 91 -19.50 0.69 -6.02
CA ARG A 91 -19.81 -0.03 -4.77
C ARG A 91 -18.94 0.47 -3.61
N LEU A 92 -18.52 1.73 -3.64
CA LEU A 92 -17.70 2.36 -2.61
C LEU A 92 -18.59 2.77 -1.44
N SER A 93 -18.31 2.27 -0.24
CA SER A 93 -19.10 2.54 0.96
C SER A 93 -18.52 3.72 1.74
N TYR A 94 -17.23 3.67 2.07
CA TYR A 94 -16.56 4.69 2.88
C TYR A 94 -15.12 4.93 2.42
N VAL A 95 -14.64 6.14 2.64
CA VAL A 95 -13.24 6.54 2.43
C VAL A 95 -12.66 7.03 3.75
N LEU A 96 -11.51 6.47 4.13
CA LEU A 96 -10.73 6.93 5.27
C LEU A 96 -9.49 7.65 4.75
N LEU A 97 -9.33 8.91 5.11
CA LEU A 97 -8.17 9.73 4.78
C LEU A 97 -7.34 9.92 6.05
N ALA A 98 -6.20 9.27 6.13
CA ALA A 98 -5.32 9.33 7.28
C ALA A 98 -4.08 10.15 6.98
N ALA A 99 -3.71 11.04 7.90
CA ALA A 99 -2.45 11.75 7.91
C ALA A 99 -1.68 11.38 9.17
N PHE A 100 -0.49 10.84 8.98
CA PHE A 100 0.45 10.50 10.04
C PHE A 100 1.53 11.57 10.08
N HIS A 101 1.59 12.30 11.19
CA HIS A 101 2.55 13.35 11.45
C HIS A 101 3.65 12.81 12.36
N GLY A 102 4.85 12.71 11.80
CA GLY A 102 6.08 12.51 12.55
C GLY A 102 6.88 13.82 12.64
N PRO A 103 7.92 13.88 13.48
CA PRO A 103 8.75 15.08 13.63
C PRO A 103 9.30 15.63 12.30
N ASN A 104 9.63 14.75 11.36
CA ASN A 104 10.29 15.09 10.09
C ASN A 104 9.56 14.54 8.85
N PHE A 105 8.33 14.05 9.00
CA PHE A 105 7.59 13.50 7.87
C PHE A 105 6.08 13.64 8.06
N THR A 106 5.35 13.72 6.95
CA THR A 106 3.90 13.51 6.95
C THR A 106 3.56 12.49 5.88
N ILE A 107 2.95 11.38 6.29
CA ILE A 107 2.46 10.36 5.36
C ILE A 107 0.95 10.49 5.26
N ARG A 108 0.44 10.60 4.03
CA ARG A 108 -0.99 10.58 3.75
C ARG A 108 -1.38 9.27 3.11
N LEU A 109 -2.46 8.68 3.62
CA LEU A 109 -3.05 7.46 3.09
C LEU A 109 -4.53 7.67 2.88
N GLU A 110 -5.01 7.23 1.73
CA GLU A 110 -6.42 7.11 1.46
C GLU A 110 -6.77 5.62 1.38
N MET A 111 -7.74 5.19 2.17
CA MET A 111 -8.28 3.83 2.08
C MET A 111 -9.71 3.90 1.63
N ARG A 112 -9.99 3.16 0.57
CA ARG A 112 -11.33 3.01 0.01
C ARG A 112 -11.85 1.63 0.37
N TYR A 113 -13.00 1.62 1.04
CA TYR A 113 -13.70 0.41 1.47
C TYR A 113 -14.94 0.24 0.61
N TYR A 114 -15.01 -0.91 -0.05
CA TYR A 114 -16.12 -1.28 -0.91
C TYR A 114 -17.14 -2.14 -0.17
N ASP A 115 -18.31 -2.25 -0.76
CA ASP A 115 -19.41 -3.12 -0.34
C ASP A 115 -18.99 -4.59 -0.31
N SER A 116 -18.23 -5.01 -1.33
CA SER A 116 -17.53 -6.29 -1.30
C SER A 116 -16.45 -6.21 -0.22
N GLN A 117 -16.69 -6.87 0.90
CA GLN A 117 -15.79 -6.79 2.04
C GLN A 117 -14.39 -7.32 1.71
N ASP A 118 -14.21 -8.08 0.63
CA ASP A 118 -12.95 -8.74 0.27
C ASP A 118 -11.85 -7.84 -0.30
N LEU A 119 -12.11 -6.55 -0.51
CA LEU A 119 -11.15 -5.62 -1.11
C LEU A 119 -11.08 -4.30 -0.34
N ILE A 120 -9.85 -3.89 -0.04
CA ILE A 120 -9.52 -2.54 0.42
C ILE A 120 -8.54 -1.95 -0.60
N MET A 121 -8.83 -0.75 -1.09
CA MET A 121 -7.93 -0.04 -1.98
C MET A 121 -7.16 0.99 -1.19
N LEU A 122 -5.84 0.78 -1.04
CA LEU A 122 -4.93 1.69 -0.38
C LEU A 122 -4.28 2.60 -1.42
N ILE A 123 -4.40 3.92 -1.24
CA ILE A 123 -3.83 4.93 -2.12
C ILE A 123 -2.80 5.73 -1.33
N ARG A 124 -1.56 5.73 -1.83
CA ARG A 124 -0.44 6.52 -1.27
C ARG A 124 0.32 7.17 -2.42
N ASN A 125 0.56 8.48 -2.34
CA ASN A 125 1.31 9.23 -3.36
C ASN A 125 0.83 8.93 -4.79
N ASN A 126 -0.50 8.97 -5.01
CA ASN A 126 -1.18 8.64 -6.27
C ASN A 126 -0.99 7.20 -6.78
N ARG A 127 -0.47 6.27 -5.96
CA ARG A 127 -0.40 4.85 -6.29
C ARG A 127 -1.49 4.09 -5.56
N ALA A 128 -2.32 3.40 -6.33
CA ALA A 128 -3.39 2.54 -5.84
C ALA A 128 -2.89 1.09 -5.70
N VAL A 129 -3.08 0.51 -4.52
CA VAL A 129 -2.60 -0.82 -4.14
C VAL A 129 -3.77 -1.65 -3.61
N PRO A 130 -4.19 -2.71 -4.33
CA PRO A 130 -5.31 -3.53 -3.90
C PRO A 130 -4.87 -4.49 -2.80
N ILE A 131 -5.53 -4.39 -1.64
CA ILE A 131 -5.36 -5.26 -0.48
C ILE A 131 -6.56 -6.19 -0.43
N ARG A 132 -6.37 -7.44 -0.85
CA ARG A 132 -7.41 -8.48 -0.88
C ARG A 132 -7.47 -9.25 0.44
N ALA A 133 -8.65 -9.70 0.84
CA ALA A 133 -8.83 -10.49 2.07
C ALA A 133 -8.01 -11.79 2.06
N LYS A 134 -8.02 -12.51 0.94
CA LYS A 134 -7.28 -13.76 0.80
C LYS A 134 -5.80 -13.47 0.55
N GLY A 135 -4.94 -14.02 1.40
CA GLY A 135 -3.48 -14.03 1.20
C GLY A 135 -2.78 -12.69 1.47
N ASN A 136 -3.46 -11.70 2.07
CA ASN A 136 -2.81 -10.46 2.49
C ASN A 136 -3.00 -10.24 4.00
N PRO A 137 -1.92 -10.30 4.81
CA PRO A 137 -2.03 -10.16 6.27
C PRO A 137 -2.55 -8.78 6.71
N LEU A 138 -2.35 -7.76 5.88
CA LEU A 138 -2.68 -6.37 6.20
C LEU A 138 -4.17 -6.08 6.08
N TYR A 139 -4.89 -6.92 5.33
CA TYR A 139 -6.32 -6.78 5.18
C TYR A 139 -7.03 -6.75 6.54
N ASN A 140 -6.68 -7.68 7.44
CA ASN A 140 -7.33 -7.78 8.75
C ASN A 140 -7.04 -6.56 9.62
N THR A 141 -5.81 -6.06 9.60
CA THR A 141 -5.43 -4.83 10.29
C THR A 141 -6.26 -3.64 9.81
N LEU A 142 -6.31 -3.41 8.49
CA LEU A 142 -7.06 -2.29 7.92
C LEU A 142 -8.56 -2.42 8.21
N ARG A 143 -9.10 -3.64 8.14
CA ARG A 143 -10.49 -3.93 8.52
C ARG A 143 -10.78 -3.59 9.98
N ILE A 144 -9.93 -4.04 10.90
CA ILE A 144 -10.07 -3.75 12.35
C ILE A 144 -9.99 -2.24 12.60
N TRP A 145 -9.09 -1.56 11.90
CA TRP A 145 -8.93 -0.12 12.04
C TRP A 145 -10.14 0.67 11.57
N ARG A 146 -10.71 0.29 10.43
CA ARG A 146 -12.00 0.79 9.96
C ARG A 146 -13.06 0.58 11.04
N ASP A 147 -13.21 -0.65 11.53
CA ASP A 147 -14.26 -1.00 12.49
C ASP A 147 -14.13 -0.19 13.79
N ARG A 148 -12.90 0.00 14.29
CA ARG A 148 -12.62 0.86 15.46
C ARG A 148 -12.95 2.32 15.19
N SER A 149 -12.54 2.85 14.04
CA SER A 149 -12.79 4.26 13.67
C SER A 149 -14.29 4.54 13.56
N LEU A 150 -15.05 3.62 12.94
CA LEU A 150 -16.50 3.70 12.85
C LEU A 150 -17.18 3.56 14.22
N ALA A 151 -16.64 2.71 15.10
CA ALA A 151 -17.14 2.58 16.47
C ALA A 151 -16.93 3.88 17.28
N THR A 152 -15.77 4.53 17.16
CA THR A 152 -15.51 5.84 17.79
C THR A 152 -16.57 6.87 17.37
N ILE A 153 -16.91 6.90 16.08
CA ILE A 153 -17.91 7.82 15.54
C ILE A 153 -19.30 7.53 16.13
N LYS A 154 -19.72 6.26 16.17
CA LYS A 154 -21.02 5.86 16.76
C LYS A 154 -21.14 6.27 18.23
N VAL A 155 -20.07 6.09 19.02
CA VAL A 155 -20.07 6.44 20.45
C VAL A 155 -20.17 7.95 20.66
N SER A 156 -19.63 8.76 19.73
CA SER A 156 -19.67 10.22 19.85
C SER A 156 -21.04 10.87 19.57
N GLY A 157 -22.09 10.09 19.32
CA GLY A 157 -23.44 10.62 19.05
C GLY A 157 -23.58 11.33 17.71
N ALA A 158 -22.52 11.31 16.89
CA ALA A 158 -22.51 11.80 15.53
C ALA A 158 -23.38 10.90 14.65
N GLY A 159 -24.63 11.30 14.45
CA GLY A 159 -25.73 10.46 13.97
C GLY A 159 -25.64 9.88 12.55
N TYR A 160 -24.48 9.69 11.93
CA TYR A 160 -24.46 9.33 10.50
C TYR A 160 -23.25 8.54 10.00
N LEU A 161 -23.05 7.33 10.50
CA LEU A 161 -22.41 6.21 9.75
C LEU A 161 -23.11 4.86 10.01
N SER A 162 -24.26 4.87 10.68
CA SER A 162 -25.13 3.71 10.91
C SER A 162 -26.16 3.62 9.79
N GLY A 163 -25.75 3.11 8.65
CA GLY A 163 -26.65 2.69 7.59
C GLY A 163 -25.96 1.64 6.75
#